data_AF-A0A2V5UX07-F1
#
_entry.id   AF-A0A2V5UX07-F1
#
_cell.length_a   1.000
_cell.length_b   1.000
_cell.length_c   1.000
_cell.angle_alpha   90.00
_cell.angle_beta   90.00
_cell.angle_gamma   90.00
#
_symmetry.space_group_name_H-M   'P 1'
#
loop_
_entity.id
_entity.type
_entity.pdbx_description
1 polymer ?
#
loop_
_entity_poly.entity_id
_entity_poly.type
_entity_poly.pdbx_seq_one_letter_code
_entity_poly.pdbx_strand_id
1 'polypeptide(L)'
;MLKAAGFAISQNGSSHNFAVARYTSSCVLDTSFSRDGKTQIDFGSCCQSANKVLLQSDGKIIAVGYANTESSDSDFLLARLNPRGSLDPTFGVRGRVRTSFGDLNGGANGAALQSDGKIVAVGFQATFSNQWSNFALARYLDGQ
;
A
#
# COMPACT_ATOMS: atom_id res chain seq x y z
N MET A 1 21.21 -0.99 5.25
CA MET A 1 20.44 -1.05 3.98
C MET A 1 19.29 -0.07 4.11
N LEU A 2 19.35 1.07 3.42
CA LEU A 2 18.28 2.06 3.52
C LEU A 2 17.10 1.60 2.66
N LYS A 3 15.97 1.27 3.27
CA LYS A 3 14.72 0.98 2.55
C LYS A 3 13.77 2.16 2.78
N ALA A 4 13.92 3.21 2.00
CA ALA A 4 12.89 4.23 1.92
C ALA A 4 11.82 3.72 0.96
N ALA A 5 10.55 3.87 1.34
CA ALA A 5 9.48 3.91 0.36
C ALA A 5 8.47 4.95 0.80
N GLY A 6 8.00 5.68 -0.19
CA GLY A 6 7.13 6.82 -0.07
C GLY A 6 6.41 7.05 -1.38
N PHE A 7 5.61 8.10 -1.38
CA PHE A 7 4.73 8.54 -2.45
C PHE A 7 5.44 8.67 -3.81
N ALA A 8 4.85 8.10 -4.87
CA ALA A 8 5.17 8.49 -6.25
C ALA A 8 3.90 8.93 -6.96
N ILE A 9 3.91 10.16 -7.47
CA ILE A 9 2.95 10.61 -8.50
C ILE A 9 3.50 10.12 -9.83
N SER A 10 2.72 9.34 -10.57
CA SER A 10 2.97 9.18 -12.00
C SER A 10 2.42 10.42 -12.71
N GLN A 11 3.29 11.26 -13.26
CA GLN A 11 2.87 12.25 -14.24
C GLN A 11 3.00 11.62 -15.63
N ASN A 12 1.90 11.03 -16.09
CA ASN A 12 1.61 10.77 -17.51
C ASN A 12 0.11 11.03 -17.81
N GLY A 13 -0.53 11.92 -17.04
CA GLY A 13 -1.82 12.52 -17.40
C GLY A 13 -3.09 11.71 -17.15
N SER A 14 -3.05 10.48 -16.61
CA SER A 14 -4.31 9.72 -16.43
C SER A 14 -4.37 8.66 -15.31
N SER A 15 -3.29 8.32 -14.59
CA SER A 15 -3.40 7.47 -13.39
C SER A 15 -2.30 7.72 -12.34
N HIS A 16 -2.67 8.13 -11.13
CA HIS A 16 -1.75 8.18 -9.99
C HIS A 16 -1.74 6.82 -9.30
N ASN A 17 -0.76 5.97 -9.62
CA ASN A 17 -0.72 4.63 -9.07
C ASN A 17 0.03 4.58 -7.74
N PHE A 18 -0.42 3.69 -6.87
CA PHE A 18 0.33 3.24 -5.71
C PHE A 18 1.74 2.79 -6.15
N ALA A 19 2.80 3.20 -5.47
CA ALA A 19 4.16 2.90 -5.93
C ALA A 19 5.16 2.67 -4.79
N VAL A 20 6.18 1.87 -5.08
CA VAL A 20 7.31 1.60 -4.21
C VAL A 20 8.59 1.81 -5.01
N ALA A 21 9.51 2.63 -4.50
CA ALA A 21 10.85 2.78 -5.04
C ALA A 21 11.87 2.19 -4.07
N ARG A 22 12.99 1.65 -4.58
CA ARG A 22 14.11 1.20 -3.75
C ARG A 22 15.36 1.99 -4.05
N TYR A 23 16.07 2.39 -3.00
CA TYR A 23 17.33 3.12 -3.09
C TYR A 23 18.47 2.28 -2.52
N THR A 24 19.66 2.50 -3.05
CA THR A 24 20.92 1.95 -2.53
C THR A 24 21.38 2.72 -1.29
N SER A 25 22.46 2.27 -0.65
CA SER A 25 23.08 2.99 0.47
C SER A 25 23.67 4.35 0.07
N SER A 26 23.97 4.55 -1.22
CA SER A 26 24.40 5.84 -1.76
C SER A 26 23.24 6.73 -2.22
N CYS A 27 22.01 6.42 -1.81
CA CYS A 27 20.80 7.21 -2.11
C CYS A 27 20.48 7.34 -3.61
N VAL A 28 20.99 6.42 -4.45
CA VAL A 28 20.58 6.30 -5.85
C VAL A 28 19.55 5.19 -6.02
N LEU A 29 18.70 5.32 -7.03
CA LEU A 29 17.67 4.33 -7.37
C LEU A 29 18.31 2.97 -7.68
N ASP A 30 17.83 1.91 -7.05
CA ASP A 30 18.35 0.56 -7.22
C ASP A 30 17.65 -0.15 -8.39
N THR A 31 18.26 -0.11 -9.56
CA THR A 31 17.74 -0.69 -10.80
C THR A 31 17.61 -2.22 -10.77
N SER A 32 18.18 -2.91 -9.77
CA SER A 32 17.93 -4.35 -9.58
C SER A 32 16.54 -4.65 -9.01
N PHE A 33 15.79 -3.62 -8.57
CA PHE A 33 14.40 -3.71 -8.15
C PHE A 33 13.47 -3.37 -9.30
N SER A 34 12.61 -4.30 -9.74
CA SER A 34 11.63 -4.06 -10.81
C SER A 34 12.19 -3.42 -12.10
N ARG A 35 13.51 -3.58 -12.35
CA ARG A 35 14.31 -3.09 -13.50
C ARG A 35 14.67 -1.61 -13.50
N ASP A 36 13.80 -0.73 -13.05
CA ASP A 36 14.03 0.72 -13.02
C ASP A 36 14.09 1.28 -11.59
N GLY A 37 14.07 0.40 -10.59
CA GLY A 37 14.04 0.73 -9.17
C GLY A 37 12.67 1.11 -8.63
N LYS A 38 11.60 0.95 -9.42
CA LYS A 38 10.23 1.31 -9.04
C LYS A 38 9.25 0.19 -9.41
N THR A 39 8.26 -0.02 -8.55
CA THR A 39 7.10 -0.84 -8.85
C THR A 39 5.86 0.03 -8.72
N GLN A 40 5.09 0.15 -9.81
CA GLN A 40 3.76 0.71 -9.78
C GLN A 40 2.73 -0.40 -9.60
N ILE A 41 1.72 -0.16 -8.77
CA ILE A 41 0.71 -1.12 -8.38
C ILE A 41 -0.64 -0.47 -8.63
N ASP A 42 -1.44 -1.14 -9.46
CA ASP A 42 -2.79 -0.71 -9.80
C ASP A 42 -3.79 -1.53 -8.98
N PHE A 43 -4.75 -0.85 -8.34
CA PHE A 43 -5.86 -1.44 -7.60
C PHE A 43 -7.20 -1.32 -8.35
N GLY A 44 -7.18 -0.90 -9.62
CA GLY A 44 -8.36 -0.76 -10.48
C GLY A 44 -9.13 0.55 -10.31
N SER A 45 -8.63 1.46 -9.47
CA SER A 45 -9.22 2.77 -9.20
C SER A 45 -8.38 3.91 -9.78
N CYS A 46 -8.99 5.05 -10.08
CA CYS A 46 -8.18 6.24 -10.38
C CYS A 46 -7.61 6.79 -9.07
N CYS A 47 -6.33 7.12 -9.10
CA CYS A 47 -5.58 7.77 -8.03
C CYS A 47 -5.52 7.01 -6.70
N GLN A 48 -4.43 6.30 -6.45
CA GLN A 48 -4.12 5.69 -5.15
C GLN A 48 -2.87 6.31 -4.52
N SER A 49 -2.75 6.19 -3.21
CA SER A 49 -1.57 6.64 -2.48
C SER A 49 -1.10 5.62 -1.47
N ALA A 50 0.22 5.42 -1.43
CA ALA A 50 0.90 4.63 -0.42
C ALA A 50 1.40 5.57 0.69
N ASN A 51 0.93 5.34 1.91
CA ASN A 51 1.25 6.15 3.09
C ASN A 51 2.32 5.53 3.98
N LYS A 52 2.49 4.21 3.90
CA LYS A 52 3.41 3.44 4.75
C LYS A 52 4.03 2.31 3.98
N VAL A 53 5.28 2.02 4.33
CA VAL A 53 5.96 0.80 3.90
C VAL A 53 6.59 0.11 5.10
N LEU A 54 6.43 -1.20 5.11
CA LEU A 54 6.95 -2.08 6.14
C LEU A 54 7.85 -3.14 5.48
N LEU A 55 8.89 -3.53 6.20
CA LEU A 55 9.80 -4.59 5.77
C LEU A 55 9.60 -5.84 6.62
N GLN A 56 9.22 -6.95 6.00
CA GLN A 56 9.18 -8.25 6.64
C GLN A 56 10.60 -8.85 6.79
N SER A 57 10.76 -9.75 7.76
CA SER A 57 12.04 -10.39 8.09
C SER A 57 12.61 -11.25 6.93
N ASP A 58 11.74 -11.78 6.08
CA ASP A 58 12.09 -12.51 4.85
C ASP A 58 12.48 -11.61 3.67
N GLY A 59 12.49 -10.29 3.89
CA GLY A 59 12.84 -9.31 2.88
C GLY A 59 11.68 -8.84 2.00
N LYS A 60 10.46 -9.40 2.15
CA LYS A 60 9.27 -8.90 1.46
C LYS A 60 8.88 -7.52 1.96
N ILE A 61 8.25 -6.75 1.07
CA ILE A 61 7.91 -5.36 1.31
C ILE A 61 6.40 -5.24 1.29
N ILE A 62 5.84 -4.66 2.35
CA ILE A 62 4.42 -4.31 2.42
C ILE A 62 4.29 -2.83 2.18
N ALA A 63 3.44 -2.43 1.26
CA ALA A 63 3.05 -1.04 1.10
C ALA A 63 1.56 -0.91 1.41
N VAL A 64 1.21 0.12 2.19
CA VAL A 64 -0.13 0.36 2.74
C VAL A 64 -0.59 1.77 2.43
N GLY A 65 -1.87 1.93 2.08
CA GLY A 65 -2.47 3.23 1.87
C GLY A 65 -3.94 3.15 1.44
N TYR A 66 -4.35 3.98 0.49
CA TYR A 66 -5.76 4.25 0.21
C TYR A 66 -6.01 4.76 -1.21
N ALA A 67 -7.28 4.77 -1.64
CA ALA A 67 -7.73 5.41 -2.88
C ALA A 67 -8.10 6.87 -2.61
N ASN A 68 -7.65 7.82 -3.45
CA ASN A 68 -7.77 9.26 -3.20
C ASN A 68 -9.05 9.90 -3.75
N THR A 69 -9.64 9.37 -4.81
CA THR A 69 -10.67 10.11 -5.58
C THR A 69 -11.96 9.35 -5.81
N GLU A 70 -12.09 8.15 -5.26
CA GLU A 70 -13.40 7.53 -5.13
C GLU A 70 -14.03 8.13 -3.88
N SER A 71 -14.80 9.21 -4.06
CA SER A 71 -15.59 9.82 -2.98
C SER A 71 -16.55 8.82 -2.32
N SER A 72 -16.70 7.63 -2.92
CA SER A 72 -17.46 6.49 -2.45
C SER A 72 -16.65 5.40 -1.74
N ASP A 73 -15.35 5.59 -1.47
CA ASP A 73 -14.51 4.53 -0.89
C ASP A 73 -13.84 4.96 0.43
N SER A 74 -13.97 4.10 1.44
CA SER A 74 -13.12 4.09 2.63
C SER A 74 -12.28 2.82 2.65
N ASP A 75 -11.31 2.73 1.73
CA ASP A 75 -10.64 1.47 1.45
C ASP A 75 -9.18 1.47 1.91
N PHE A 76 -8.84 0.42 2.64
CA PHE A 76 -7.45 0.10 2.96
C PHE A 76 -6.86 -0.70 1.81
N LEU A 77 -5.81 -0.16 1.20
CA LEU A 77 -5.08 -0.79 0.10
C LEU A 77 -3.73 -1.30 0.62
N LEU A 78 -3.46 -2.59 0.40
CA LEU A 78 -2.20 -3.21 0.74
C LEU A 78 -1.64 -3.97 -0.46
N ALA A 79 -0.34 -3.85 -0.67
CA ALA A 79 0.40 -4.66 -1.63
C ALA A 79 1.60 -5.31 -0.96
N ARG A 80 1.86 -6.58 -1.30
CA ARG A 80 3.10 -7.27 -0.93
C ARG A 80 3.97 -7.48 -2.14
N LEU A 81 5.23 -7.08 -2.03
CA LEU A 81 6.24 -7.24 -3.05
C LEU A 81 7.32 -8.18 -2.54
N ASN A 82 7.82 -9.03 -3.44
CA ASN A 82 9.03 -9.79 -3.24
C ASN A 82 10.24 -8.85 -3.07
N PRO A 83 11.36 -9.34 -2.52
CA PRO A 83 12.57 -8.54 -2.37
C PRO A 83 13.06 -7.89 -3.68
N ARG A 84 12.76 -8.46 -4.85
CA ARG A 84 13.13 -7.89 -6.17
C ARG A 84 12.07 -6.97 -6.79
N GLY A 85 10.99 -6.66 -6.07
CA GLY A 85 9.98 -5.69 -6.49
C GLY A 85 8.82 -6.23 -7.33
N SER A 86 8.79 -7.52 -7.63
CA SER A 86 7.59 -8.15 -8.20
C SER A 86 6.51 -8.31 -7.13
N LEU A 87 5.24 -8.17 -7.49
CA LEU A 87 4.13 -8.54 -6.60
C LEU A 87 4.26 -10.00 -6.15
N ASP A 88 3.99 -10.25 -4.86
CA ASP A 88 3.97 -11.59 -4.29
C ASP A 88 2.59 -12.23 -4.54
N PRO A 89 2.46 -13.21 -5.44
CA PRO A 89 1.15 -13.78 -5.79
C PRO A 89 0.47 -14.53 -4.65
N THR A 90 1.20 -14.86 -3.57
CA THR A 90 0.69 -15.57 -2.39
C THR A 90 -0.01 -14.64 -1.39
N PHE A 91 -0.03 -13.33 -1.65
CA PHE A 91 -0.68 -12.36 -0.78
C PHE A 91 -1.99 -11.84 -1.38
N GLY A 92 -3.12 -12.16 -0.74
CA GLY A 92 -4.43 -11.75 -1.20
C GLY A 92 -4.67 -12.16 -2.66
N VAL A 93 -5.18 -11.22 -3.47
CA VAL A 93 -5.45 -11.46 -4.89
C VAL A 93 -4.31 -10.88 -5.72
N ARG A 94 -3.38 -11.76 -6.16
CA ARG A 94 -2.23 -11.39 -7.01
C ARG A 94 -1.35 -10.32 -6.36
N GLY A 95 -1.06 -10.46 -5.06
CA GLY A 95 -0.20 -9.55 -4.31
C GLY A 95 -0.87 -8.30 -3.75
N ARG A 96 -2.20 -8.24 -3.81
CA ARG A 96 -2.99 -7.06 -3.43
C ARG A 96 -4.13 -7.46 -2.50
N VAL A 97 -4.42 -6.59 -1.55
CA VAL A 97 -5.59 -6.66 -0.67
C VAL A 97 -6.27 -5.29 -0.69
N ARG A 98 -7.59 -5.31 -0.84
CA ARG A 98 -8.48 -4.16 -0.74
C ARG A 98 -9.53 -4.50 0.31
N THR A 99 -9.61 -3.68 1.36
CA THR A 99 -10.56 -3.89 2.47
C THR A 99 -11.40 -2.64 2.60
N SER A 100 -12.69 -2.78 2.36
CA SER A 100 -13.63 -1.66 2.48
C SER A 100 -14.11 -1.51 3.92
N PHE A 101 -14.10 -0.26 4.40
CA PHE A 101 -14.58 0.14 5.72
C PHE A 101 -15.80 1.07 5.68
N GLY A 102 -16.26 1.45 4.50
CA GLY A 102 -17.33 2.42 4.33
C GLY A 102 -17.38 2.96 2.91
N ASP A 103 -18.38 3.81 2.67
CA ASP A 103 -18.72 4.32 1.35
C ASP A 103 -18.50 5.83 1.20
N LEU A 104 -17.75 6.46 2.10
CA LEU A 104 -17.42 7.88 2.01
C LEU A 104 -16.03 8.16 2.58
N ASN A 105 -15.05 8.42 1.71
CA ASN A 105 -13.71 8.94 2.03
C ASN A 105 -13.04 8.37 3.30
N GLY A 106 -12.10 7.47 3.11
CA GLY A 106 -11.31 6.90 4.20
C GLY A 106 -10.14 6.10 3.67
N GLY A 107 -9.30 5.60 4.59
CA GLY A 107 -8.07 4.97 4.16
C GLY A 107 -7.07 4.71 5.26
N ALA A 108 -6.10 3.83 4.95
CA ALA A 108 -5.03 3.50 5.88
C ALA A 108 -3.95 4.61 5.88
N ASN A 109 -3.68 5.16 7.05
CA ASN A 109 -2.64 6.18 7.28
C ASN A 109 -1.41 5.61 8.01
N GLY A 110 -1.62 4.57 8.79
CA GLY A 110 -0.61 3.90 9.60
C GLY A 110 -0.63 2.40 9.37
N ALA A 111 0.52 1.77 9.57
CA ALA A 111 0.61 0.33 9.64
C ALA A 111 1.81 -0.09 10.50
N ALA A 112 1.73 -1.28 11.09
CA ALA A 112 2.80 -1.89 11.86
C ALA A 112 2.89 -3.39 11.55
N LEU A 113 4.12 -3.91 11.60
CA LEU A 113 4.39 -5.35 11.54
C LEU A 113 4.37 -5.92 12.96
N GLN A 114 3.63 -7.01 13.13
CA GLN A 114 3.67 -7.82 14.34
C GLN A 114 4.86 -8.79 14.28
N SER A 115 5.32 -9.27 15.42
CA SER A 115 6.46 -10.21 15.52
C SER A 115 6.23 -11.54 14.80
N ASP A 116 4.96 -11.89 14.57
CA ASP A 116 4.52 -13.09 13.87
C ASP A 116 4.29 -12.87 12.36
N GLY A 117 4.78 -11.76 11.79
CA GLY A 117 4.71 -11.44 10.37
C GLY A 117 3.41 -10.77 9.91
N LYS A 118 2.39 -10.72 10.78
CA LYS A 118 1.08 -10.11 10.47
C LYS A 118 1.16 -8.59 10.42
N ILE A 119 0.21 -7.99 9.71
CA ILE A 119 0.18 -6.54 9.50
C ILE A 119 -1.04 -5.98 10.21
N VAL A 120 -0.87 -4.92 11.00
CA VAL A 120 -1.98 -4.11 11.51
C VAL A 120 -1.96 -2.79 10.75
N ALA A 121 -3.06 -2.45 10.08
CA ALA A 121 -3.26 -1.15 9.45
C ALA A 121 -4.31 -0.35 10.20
N VAL A 122 -4.11 0.97 10.27
CA VAL A 122 -4.99 1.91 10.97
C VAL A 122 -5.26 3.12 10.09
N GLY A 123 -6.43 3.70 10.29
CA GLY A 123 -6.92 4.79 9.48
C GLY A 123 -8.24 5.31 9.99
N PHE A 124 -8.99 5.92 9.08
CA PHE A 124 -10.35 6.33 9.34
C PHE A 124 -11.26 5.90 8.20
N GLN A 125 -12.55 5.87 8.48
CA GLN A 125 -13.63 5.68 7.51
C GLN A 125 -14.72 6.71 7.76
N ALA A 126 -15.46 7.08 6.73
CA ALA A 126 -16.79 7.66 6.89
C ALA A 126 -17.79 6.96 5.97
N THR A 127 -19.07 7.23 6.19
CA THR A 127 -20.16 6.76 5.32
C THR A 127 -21.08 7.92 4.94
N PHE A 128 -21.86 7.77 3.86
CA PHE A 128 -22.87 8.79 3.52
C PHE A 128 -23.89 9.00 4.64
N SER A 129 -24.19 7.95 5.41
CA SER A 129 -25.09 7.98 6.56
C SER A 129 -24.44 8.55 7.83
N ASN A 130 -23.11 8.54 7.92
CA ASN A 130 -22.34 9.10 9.03
C ASN A 130 -21.05 9.73 8.49
N GLN A 131 -21.14 11.02 8.17
CA GLN A 131 -20.05 11.78 7.54
C GLN A 131 -18.90 12.12 8.50
N TRP A 132 -18.96 11.64 9.74
CA TRP A 132 -17.90 11.86 10.72
C TRP A 132 -16.85 10.77 10.55
N SER A 133 -15.58 11.17 10.57
CA SER A 133 -14.47 10.21 10.50
C SER A 133 -14.46 9.34 11.74
N ASN A 134 -14.68 8.04 11.56
CA ASN A 134 -14.56 7.02 12.58
C ASN A 134 -13.22 6.30 12.44
N PHE A 135 -12.63 5.91 13.55
CA PHE A 135 -11.41 5.09 13.54
C PHE A 135 -11.68 3.74 12.86
N ALA A 136 -10.74 3.30 12.02
CA ALA A 136 -10.75 1.99 11.37
C ALA A 136 -9.42 1.27 11.61
N LEU A 137 -9.50 -0.04 11.88
CA LEU A 137 -8.36 -0.93 12.06
C LEU A 137 -8.62 -2.26 11.37
N ALA A 138 -7.62 -2.72 10.62
CA ALA A 138 -7.59 -4.05 10.03
C ALA A 138 -6.33 -4.77 10.51
N ARG A 139 -6.47 -6.07 10.81
CA ARG A 139 -5.33 -6.97 10.98
C ARG A 139 -5.33 -8.00 9.87
N TYR A 140 -4.27 -7.99 9.07
CA TYR A 140 -4.08 -8.89 7.93
C TYR A 140 -3.21 -10.06 8.36
N LEU A 141 -3.74 -11.25 8.12
CA LEU A 141 -3.05 -12.51 8.35
C LEU A 141 -2.23 -12.84 7.10
N ASP A 142 -1.13 -13.56 7.27
CA ASP A 142 -0.48 -14.17 6.11
C ASP A 142 -1.47 -15.16 5.47
N GLY A 143 -1.70 -14.98 4.17
CA GLY A 143 -2.76 -15.66 3.44
C GLY A 143 -2.60 -17.18 3.42
N GLN A 144 -3.75 -17.86 3.43
CA GLN A 144 -4.00 -18.98 2.53
C GLN A 144 -4.76 -18.46 1.31
#